data_AF-A0A067DF10-F1
#
_entry.id   AF-A0A067DF10-F1
#
_cell.length_a   1.000
_cell.length_b   1.000
_cell.length_c   1.000
_cell.angle_alpha   90.00
_cell.angle_beta   90.00
_cell.angle_gamma   90.00
#
_symmetry.space_group_name_H-M   'P 1'
#
loop_
_entity.id
_entity.type
_entity.pdbx_description
1 polymer ?
#
loop_
_entity_poly.entity_id
_entity_poly.type
_entity_poly.pdbx_seq_one_letter_code
_entity_poly.pdbx_strand_id
1 'polypeptide(L)'
;MAVTVSASILKSSSARVHMLLSSFSPAASFRTPPQLPLLRSSPITTITRTDRALLLLRPHHPKTSSFCTSPITNANAETTTTSESLPRPAVEDNSVNVKDAANMLDIRVGRIIKAWRHEEADSLYVEEVDVGEAEPRIICSGLVKYVPLEFLQDRSVVVLANLKPRNMRGVKSHGMLLAASDAAHENVELLEPPQGSVPGERIWFGSQEDKENQPAPASPNQVQKKKIWELVQPHLKTDASLVAMLGEHLMQTSAGAVMSRSLKNANIS
;
A
#
# COMPACT_ATOMS: atom_id res chain seq x y z
N MET A 1 71.90 -7.25 12.77
CA MET A 1 72.34 -5.86 13.02
C MET A 1 71.08 -5.00 13.19
N ALA A 2 71.06 -4.22 14.27
CA ALA A 2 69.86 -3.65 14.87
C ALA A 2 69.27 -2.46 14.09
N VAL A 3 67.95 -2.32 14.23
CA VAL A 3 67.07 -1.33 13.62
C VAL A 3 67.19 0.02 14.35
N THR A 4 67.31 1.10 13.58
CA THR A 4 67.42 2.49 14.01
C THR A 4 66.13 2.99 14.67
N VAL A 5 66.25 3.54 15.88
CA VAL A 5 65.20 4.25 16.61
C VAL A 5 65.42 5.76 16.42
N SER A 6 64.43 6.47 15.88
CA SER A 6 64.34 7.93 15.98
C SER A 6 63.07 8.31 16.73
N ALA A 7 63.27 8.89 17.90
CA ALA A 7 62.25 9.48 18.74
C ALA A 7 62.03 10.96 18.36
N SER A 8 60.78 11.38 18.25
CA SER A 8 60.39 12.79 18.20
C SER A 8 59.39 13.07 19.30
N ILE A 9 59.70 14.09 20.09
CA ILE A 9 59.16 14.44 21.39
C ILE A 9 58.39 15.79 21.28
N LEU A 10 57.28 15.87 22.02
CA LEU A 10 56.62 17.06 22.62
C LEU A 10 55.72 18.01 21.78
N LYS A 11 54.44 18.09 22.19
CA LYS A 11 53.71 19.23 22.86
C LYS A 11 52.21 19.05 22.62
N SER A 12 51.42 18.61 23.60
CA SER A 12 50.80 19.39 24.69
C SER A 12 50.14 20.70 24.25
N SER A 13 48.81 20.72 24.19
CA SER A 13 48.03 21.83 24.75
C SER A 13 46.59 21.40 25.04
N SER A 14 46.28 21.43 26.33
CA SER A 14 44.95 21.34 26.94
C SER A 14 44.23 22.69 26.77
N ALA A 15 42.93 22.66 26.45
CA ALA A 15 42.07 23.82 26.62
C ALA A 15 40.72 23.39 27.20
N ARG A 16 40.61 23.56 28.51
CA ARG A 16 39.37 23.64 29.28
C ARG A 16 38.57 24.88 28.83
N VAL A 17 37.28 24.71 28.58
CA VAL A 17 36.27 25.77 28.69
C VAL A 17 35.05 25.12 29.36
N HIS A 18 35.02 25.11 30.69
CA HIS A 18 34.33 26.06 31.58
C HIS A 18 32.80 26.03 31.47
N MET A 19 32.21 25.46 32.54
CA MET A 19 30.81 25.57 32.94
C MET A 19 30.26 26.98 32.76
N LEU A 20 29.05 27.07 32.23
CA LEU A 20 28.07 28.08 32.62
C LEU A 20 26.73 27.38 32.88
N LEU A 21 26.45 27.16 34.17
CA LEU A 21 25.09 26.99 34.66
C LEU A 21 24.36 28.34 34.54
N SER A 22 23.20 28.35 33.89
CA SER A 22 22.22 29.41 34.07
C SER A 22 20.81 28.82 34.13
N SER A 23 20.34 28.68 35.37
CA SER A 23 19.00 29.03 35.86
C SER A 23 17.76 28.58 35.07
N PHE A 24 17.13 27.55 35.63
CA PHE A 24 15.69 27.38 35.80
C PHE A 24 14.92 28.71 35.96
N SER A 25 13.82 28.87 35.21
CA SER A 25 12.57 29.42 35.73
C SER A 25 11.38 29.04 34.83
N PRO A 26 10.29 28.47 35.37
CA PRO A 26 9.10 28.10 34.62
C PRO A 26 8.04 29.21 34.71
N ALA A 27 7.42 29.57 33.59
CA ALA A 27 6.21 30.38 33.60
C ALA A 27 5.24 29.88 32.52
N ALA A 28 4.37 28.97 32.94
CA ALA A 28 3.13 28.68 32.26
C ALA A 28 2.30 29.96 32.17
N SER A 29 2.01 30.42 30.96
CA SER A 29 0.93 31.37 30.70
C SER A 29 -0.15 30.65 29.91
N PHE A 30 -1.10 30.11 30.65
CA PHE A 30 -2.42 29.74 30.15
C PHE A 30 -3.05 30.97 29.52
N ARG A 31 -3.08 31.05 28.19
CA ARG A 31 -3.99 31.93 27.47
C ARG A 31 -5.25 31.14 27.13
N THR A 32 -6.29 31.47 27.87
CA THR A 32 -7.69 31.15 27.66
C THR A 32 -8.11 31.43 26.20
N PRO A 33 -8.82 30.50 25.53
CA PRO A 33 -9.47 30.81 24.26
C PRO A 33 -10.70 31.72 24.52
N PRO A 34 -10.98 32.70 23.64
CA PRO A 34 -12.19 33.49 23.74
C PRO A 34 -13.41 32.63 23.37
N GLN A 35 -14.35 32.50 24.31
CA GLN A 35 -15.70 32.01 24.05
C GLN A 35 -16.54 33.08 23.35
N LEU A 36 -17.22 32.73 22.27
CA LEU A 36 -18.35 33.47 21.69
C LEU A 36 -19.33 32.48 21.00
N PRO A 37 -20.60 32.87 20.80
CA PRO A 37 -21.72 32.22 21.46
C PRO A 37 -22.54 31.26 20.59
N LEU A 38 -23.20 30.34 21.29
CA LEU A 38 -24.33 29.52 20.86
C LEU A 38 -25.38 30.36 20.12
N LEU A 39 -25.66 30.02 18.86
CA LEU A 39 -26.78 30.54 18.10
C LEU A 39 -27.75 29.41 17.73
N ARG A 40 -28.81 29.36 18.55
CA ARG A 40 -30.21 29.02 18.27
C ARG A 40 -30.48 27.88 17.27
N SER A 41 -30.85 26.75 17.86
CA SER A 41 -31.87 25.83 17.34
C SER A 41 -33.13 26.58 16.91
N SER A 42 -33.58 26.36 15.67
CA SER A 42 -34.94 26.67 15.23
C SER A 42 -35.71 25.37 15.02
N PRO A 43 -37.03 25.35 15.31
CA PRO A 43 -37.79 24.14 15.51
C PRO A 43 -38.33 23.52 14.21
N ILE A 44 -38.58 22.22 14.35
CA ILE A 44 -39.45 21.31 13.60
C ILE A 44 -40.66 22.02 12.98
N THR A 45 -40.82 21.89 11.66
CA THR A 45 -42.11 22.08 10.99
C THR A 45 -42.69 20.71 10.64
N THR A 46 -43.64 20.31 11.47
CA THR A 46 -44.64 19.27 11.22
C THR A 46 -45.51 19.69 10.02
N ILE A 47 -45.55 18.89 8.95
CA ILE A 47 -46.61 18.97 7.95
C ILE A 47 -47.61 17.85 8.24
N THR A 48 -48.83 18.31 8.47
CA THR A 48 -50.04 17.58 8.84
C THR A 48 -50.63 16.78 7.67
N ARG A 49 -50.93 15.53 8.01
CA ARG A 49 -52.04 14.66 7.59
C ARG A 49 -53.31 15.38 7.08
N THR A 50 -53.83 14.96 5.92
CA THR A 50 -55.27 14.80 5.60
C THR A 50 -55.34 13.83 4.39
N ASP A 51 -55.65 12.55 4.51
CA ASP A 51 -56.90 11.86 4.86
C ASP A 51 -58.00 11.95 3.78
N ARG A 52 -58.17 10.83 3.06
CA ARG A 52 -59.36 10.28 2.36
C ARG A 52 -58.89 9.38 1.21
N ALA A 53 -59.46 8.23 0.88
CA ALA A 53 -60.50 7.35 1.40
C ALA A 53 -60.46 6.12 0.45
N LEU A 54 -60.27 4.90 0.96
CA LEU A 54 -61.29 3.84 1.07
C LEU A 54 -61.84 3.30 -0.27
N LEU A 55 -61.64 1.98 -0.52
CA LEU A 55 -62.67 0.93 -0.80
C LEU A 55 -62.60 0.45 -2.27
N LEU A 56 -62.60 -0.83 -2.71
CA LEU A 56 -62.93 -2.18 -2.18
C LEU A 56 -62.30 -3.31 -3.04
N LEU A 57 -62.04 -4.47 -2.40
CA LEU A 57 -62.22 -5.90 -2.77
C LEU A 57 -61.94 -6.47 -4.20
N ARG A 58 -61.00 -7.46 -4.25
CA ARG A 58 -61.10 -8.94 -4.60
C ARG A 58 -62.29 -9.46 -5.45
N PRO A 59 -62.30 -10.69 -6.07
CA PRO A 59 -61.26 -11.68 -6.50
C PRO A 59 -61.56 -12.53 -7.80
N HIS A 60 -60.66 -13.51 -8.09
CA HIS A 60 -60.82 -14.85 -8.76
C HIS A 60 -60.92 -15.06 -10.31
N HIS A 61 -59.85 -15.67 -10.87
CA HIS A 61 -59.69 -16.96 -11.63
C HIS A 61 -60.89 -17.64 -12.37
N PRO A 62 -60.71 -18.72 -13.20
CA PRO A 62 -59.54 -19.33 -13.88
C PRO A 62 -59.83 -19.73 -15.36
N LYS A 63 -58.89 -20.43 -16.04
CA LYS A 63 -59.22 -21.61 -16.87
C LYS A 63 -58.01 -22.54 -17.06
N THR A 64 -58.27 -23.78 -16.72
CA THR A 64 -57.49 -25.02 -16.70
C THR A 64 -57.45 -25.73 -18.04
N SER A 65 -56.53 -26.70 -18.17
CA SER A 65 -56.71 -28.06 -18.75
C SER A 65 -55.41 -28.50 -19.44
N SER A 66 -54.84 -29.69 -19.26
CA SER A 66 -55.18 -30.91 -18.50
C SER A 66 -54.14 -31.99 -18.83
N PHE A 67 -53.65 -32.70 -17.79
CA PHE A 67 -53.37 -34.15 -17.71
C PHE A 67 -52.22 -34.73 -18.59
N CYS A 68 -51.43 -35.75 -18.23
CA CYS A 68 -51.39 -36.73 -17.12
C CYS A 68 -49.99 -37.40 -17.17
N THR A 69 -49.25 -37.54 -16.06
CA THR A 69 -49.13 -38.77 -15.23
C THR A 69 -47.90 -39.63 -15.56
N SER A 70 -47.05 -39.75 -14.54
CA SER A 70 -45.89 -40.65 -14.30
C SER A 70 -46.32 -42.14 -14.33
N PRO A 71 -45.51 -43.17 -13.95
CA PRO A 71 -44.16 -43.20 -13.35
C PRO A 71 -43.24 -44.35 -13.86
N ILE A 72 -42.07 -44.52 -13.22
CA ILE A 72 -41.45 -45.80 -12.74
C ILE A 72 -39.91 -45.83 -12.88
N THR A 73 -39.26 -45.74 -11.70
CA THR A 73 -38.23 -46.61 -11.09
C THR A 73 -37.10 -47.29 -11.90
N ASN A 74 -35.85 -47.10 -11.44
CA ASN A 74 -34.78 -48.08 -11.07
C ASN A 74 -33.40 -47.40 -11.25
N ALA A 75 -32.57 -47.21 -10.21
CA ALA A 75 -31.74 -48.16 -9.43
C ALA A 75 -30.48 -48.68 -10.15
N ASN A 76 -29.34 -48.63 -9.43
CA ASN A 76 -27.99 -49.18 -9.67
C ASN A 76 -27.07 -48.45 -10.68
N ALA A 77 -25.74 -48.34 -10.51
CA ALA A 77 -24.79 -48.89 -9.54
C ALA A 77 -23.48 -48.06 -9.51
N GLU A 78 -22.91 -47.96 -8.31
CA GLU A 78 -21.49 -48.13 -7.93
C GLU A 78 -20.44 -48.32 -9.04
N THR A 79 -19.36 -47.52 -9.04
CA THR A 79 -17.98 -47.99 -9.30
C THR A 79 -16.95 -46.99 -8.76
N THR A 80 -16.18 -47.50 -7.80
CA THR A 80 -14.94 -47.01 -7.19
C THR A 80 -13.79 -46.96 -8.19
N THR A 81 -12.94 -45.93 -8.19
CA THR A 81 -11.53 -46.07 -8.62
C THR A 81 -10.62 -45.10 -7.85
N THR A 82 -9.78 -45.69 -7.01
CA THR A 82 -8.60 -45.14 -6.34
C THR A 82 -7.36 -45.50 -7.18
N SER A 83 -6.27 -44.72 -7.01
CA SER A 83 -4.90 -44.81 -7.58
C SER A 83 -4.76 -44.41 -9.06
N GLU A 84 -3.80 -43.60 -9.51
CA GLU A 84 -2.38 -43.62 -9.16
C GLU A 84 -1.71 -42.30 -9.60
N SER A 85 -0.79 -41.80 -8.77
CA SER A 85 -0.07 -40.55 -8.92
C SER A 85 1.07 -40.62 -9.94
N LEU A 86 1.04 -39.79 -10.97
CA LEU A 86 2.19 -39.47 -11.82
C LEU A 86 2.89 -38.19 -11.33
N PRO A 87 4.24 -38.10 -11.39
CA PRO A 87 4.99 -36.97 -10.86
C PRO A 87 4.73 -35.72 -11.70
N ARG A 88 4.36 -34.61 -11.05
CA ARG A 88 4.28 -33.30 -11.68
C ARG A 88 5.71 -32.78 -11.90
N PRO A 89 6.10 -32.35 -13.12
CA PRO A 89 7.45 -31.85 -13.36
C PRO A 89 7.70 -30.54 -12.58
N ALA A 90 8.95 -30.38 -12.15
CA ALA A 90 9.45 -29.30 -11.29
C ALA A 90 9.10 -27.89 -11.79
N VAL A 91 8.72 -27.03 -10.84
CA VAL A 91 8.31 -25.62 -11.01
C VAL A 91 9.47 -24.62 -10.86
N GLU A 92 10.72 -25.03 -11.10
CA GLU A 92 11.90 -24.27 -10.65
C GLU A 92 12.48 -23.23 -11.63
N ASP A 93 11.94 -22.98 -12.82
CA ASP A 93 12.66 -22.12 -13.81
C ASP A 93 12.10 -20.69 -13.99
N ASN A 94 10.85 -20.41 -13.65
CA ASN A 94 10.26 -19.06 -13.86
C ASN A 94 10.38 -18.14 -12.64
N SER A 95 10.46 -18.66 -11.42
CA SER A 95 10.49 -17.86 -10.19
C SER A 95 11.78 -17.05 -10.05
N VAL A 96 12.93 -17.66 -10.38
CA VAL A 96 14.25 -17.01 -10.32
C VAL A 96 14.31 -15.81 -11.28
N ASN A 97 13.80 -15.98 -12.51
CA ASN A 97 13.76 -14.90 -13.51
C ASN A 97 12.92 -13.69 -13.03
N VAL A 98 11.76 -13.97 -12.42
CA VAL A 98 10.87 -12.92 -11.90
C VAL A 98 11.50 -12.20 -10.72
N LYS A 99 12.17 -12.92 -9.81
CA LYS A 99 12.87 -12.30 -8.67
C LYS A 99 13.99 -11.38 -9.14
N ASP A 100 14.79 -11.81 -10.12
CA ASP A 100 15.85 -10.99 -10.71
C ASP A 100 15.29 -9.73 -11.37
N ALA A 101 14.17 -9.86 -12.09
CA ALA A 101 13.47 -8.71 -12.66
C ALA A 101 12.94 -7.76 -11.59
N ALA A 102 12.38 -8.28 -10.49
CA ALA A 102 11.90 -7.46 -9.38
C ALA A 102 13.04 -6.73 -8.67
N ASN A 103 14.20 -7.37 -8.55
CA ASN A 103 15.43 -6.78 -8.01
C ASN A 103 15.96 -5.61 -8.86
N MET A 104 15.56 -5.51 -10.13
CA MET A 104 15.86 -4.35 -10.99
C MET A 104 14.91 -3.16 -10.76
N LEU A 105 13.77 -3.35 -10.09
CA LEU A 105 12.87 -2.27 -9.72
C LEU A 105 13.48 -1.43 -8.57
N ASP A 106 13.15 -0.13 -8.57
CA ASP A 106 13.50 0.78 -7.48
C ASP A 106 12.27 0.96 -6.59
N ILE A 107 12.05 0.00 -5.69
CA ILE A 107 10.95 0.07 -4.72
C ILE A 107 11.53 0.61 -3.42
N ARG A 108 10.99 1.73 -2.93
CA ARG A 108 11.48 2.41 -1.74
C ARG A 108 10.38 2.68 -0.73
N VAL A 109 10.77 2.79 0.52
CA VAL A 109 9.96 3.42 1.55
C VAL A 109 9.83 4.91 1.23
N GLY A 110 8.61 5.42 1.28
CA GLY A 110 8.32 6.85 1.16
C GLY A 110 7.49 7.36 2.33
N ARG A 111 7.49 8.67 2.53
CA ARG A 111 6.59 9.37 3.46
C ARG A 111 5.87 10.48 2.73
N ILE A 112 4.55 10.47 2.78
CA ILE A 112 3.74 11.55 2.23
C ILE A 112 3.88 12.77 3.14
N ILE A 113 4.52 13.82 2.65
CA ILE A 113 4.65 15.09 3.37
C ILE A 113 3.36 15.89 3.24
N LYS A 114 2.74 15.82 2.06
CA LYS A 114 1.54 16.57 1.73
C LYS A 114 0.74 15.84 0.67
N ALA A 115 -0.57 15.78 0.85
CA ALA A 115 -1.50 15.32 -0.18
C ALA A 115 -2.64 16.31 -0.37
N TRP A 116 -3.14 16.45 -1.61
CA TRP A 116 -4.31 17.25 -1.95
C TRP A 116 -5.06 16.65 -3.15
N ARG A 117 -6.31 17.08 -3.35
CA ARG A 117 -7.11 16.67 -4.52
C ARG A 117 -6.57 17.31 -5.79
N HIS A 118 -6.51 16.54 -6.86
CA HIS A 118 -6.12 17.05 -8.16
C HIS A 118 -7.18 18.04 -8.68
N GLU A 119 -6.76 19.20 -9.19
CA GLU A 119 -7.66 20.29 -9.60
C GLU A 119 -8.55 19.90 -10.80
N GLU A 120 -7.97 19.20 -11.78
CA GLU A 120 -8.68 18.77 -13.00
C GLU A 120 -9.18 17.31 -12.98
N ALA A 121 -9.07 16.60 -11.85
CA ALA A 121 -9.34 15.16 -11.81
C ALA A 121 -9.93 14.67 -10.47
N ASP A 122 -11.23 14.42 -10.46
CA ASP A 122 -11.97 14.03 -9.23
C ASP A 122 -11.53 12.70 -8.62
N SER A 123 -10.93 11.82 -9.42
CA SER A 123 -10.48 10.49 -8.96
C SER A 123 -9.03 10.47 -8.51
N LEU A 124 -8.30 11.59 -8.60
CA LEU A 124 -6.86 11.64 -8.32
C LEU A 124 -6.54 12.52 -7.12
N TYR A 125 -5.58 12.05 -6.33
CA TYR A 125 -4.81 12.90 -5.44
C TYR A 125 -3.46 13.23 -6.09
N VAL A 126 -2.86 14.32 -5.60
CA VAL A 126 -1.47 14.68 -5.83
C VAL A 126 -0.76 14.67 -4.49
N GLU A 127 0.36 13.97 -4.42
CA GLU A 127 1.16 13.79 -3.22
C GLU A 127 2.59 14.28 -3.42
N GLU A 128 3.11 15.04 -2.45
CA GLU A 128 4.54 15.26 -2.25
C GLU A 128 5.07 14.15 -1.34
N VAL A 129 5.91 13.27 -1.88
CA VAL A 129 6.41 12.08 -1.19
C VAL A 129 7.93 12.16 -1.04
N ASP A 130 8.39 12.18 0.21
CA ASP A 130 9.80 12.01 0.54
C ASP A 130 10.20 10.56 0.34
N VAL A 131 11.21 10.34 -0.52
CA VAL A 131 11.80 9.03 -0.80
C VAL A 131 13.31 9.04 -0.54
N GLY A 132 13.77 9.88 0.40
CA GLY A 132 15.17 10.04 0.78
C GLY A 132 16.03 10.71 -0.29
N GLU A 133 15.40 11.48 -1.19
CA GLU A 133 16.07 12.29 -2.20
C GLU A 133 16.22 13.75 -1.73
N ALA A 134 16.93 14.57 -2.50
CA ALA A 134 17.13 15.98 -2.15
C ALA A 134 15.81 16.78 -2.13
N GLU A 135 14.86 16.39 -2.98
CA GLU A 135 13.54 17.01 -3.08
C GLU A 135 12.45 15.93 -3.07
N PRO A 136 11.30 16.18 -2.41
CA PRO A 136 10.15 15.29 -2.49
C PRO A 136 9.65 15.11 -3.93
N ARG A 137 9.17 13.91 -4.24
CA ARG A 137 8.60 13.60 -5.54
C ARG A 137 7.12 13.95 -5.58
N ILE A 138 6.69 14.50 -6.71
CA ILE A 138 5.27 14.60 -7.03
C ILE A 138 4.79 13.25 -7.56
N ILE A 139 3.82 12.66 -6.87
CA ILE A 139 3.13 11.44 -7.29
C ILE A 139 1.65 11.78 -7.45
N CYS A 140 0.98 11.13 -8.40
CA CYS A 140 -0.47 11.20 -8.51
C CYS A 140 -1.05 9.80 -8.33
N SER A 141 -1.99 9.64 -7.40
CA SER A 141 -2.61 8.35 -7.08
C SER A 141 -4.12 8.35 -7.30
N GLY A 142 -4.66 7.20 -7.71
CA GLY A 142 -6.11 6.99 -7.94
C GLY A 142 -6.89 6.64 -6.68
N LEU A 143 -6.53 7.21 -5.52
CA LEU A 143 -7.01 6.72 -4.22
C LEU A 143 -8.26 7.44 -3.68
N VAL A 144 -8.80 8.44 -4.38
CA VAL A 144 -9.90 9.28 -3.86
C VAL A 144 -11.13 8.49 -3.42
N LYS A 145 -11.44 7.37 -4.10
CA LYS A 145 -12.60 6.53 -3.77
C LYS A 145 -12.36 5.58 -2.58
N TYR A 146 -11.10 5.38 -2.21
CA TYR A 146 -10.68 4.29 -1.33
C TYR A 146 -10.08 4.81 -0.01
N VAL A 147 -9.31 5.89 -0.08
CA VAL A 147 -8.60 6.46 1.06
C VAL A 147 -9.00 7.93 1.23
N PRO A 148 -9.60 8.29 2.37
CA PRO A 148 -9.84 9.70 2.70
C PRO A 148 -8.52 10.48 2.81
N LEU A 149 -8.56 11.76 2.44
CA LEU A 149 -7.38 12.62 2.31
C LEU A 149 -6.60 12.76 3.63
N GLU A 150 -7.31 12.80 4.76
CA GLU A 150 -6.75 12.89 6.10
C GLU A 150 -5.88 11.69 6.48
N PHE A 151 -6.13 10.52 5.89
CA PHE A 151 -5.32 9.32 6.11
C PHE A 151 -4.10 9.22 5.19
N LEU A 152 -3.86 10.22 4.33
CA LEU A 152 -2.68 10.28 3.49
C LEU A 152 -1.59 11.18 4.09
N GLN A 153 -1.95 12.16 4.91
CA GLN A 153 -0.96 13.07 5.51
C GLN A 153 -0.02 12.31 6.44
N ASP A 154 1.28 12.57 6.33
CA ASP A 154 2.33 11.94 7.14
C ASP A 154 2.37 10.41 7.09
N ARG A 155 1.72 9.79 6.09
CA ARG A 155 1.66 8.34 5.99
C ARG A 155 2.92 7.78 5.35
N SER A 156 3.49 6.76 5.98
CA SER A 156 4.52 5.92 5.37
C SER A 156 3.90 5.01 4.32
N VAL A 157 4.53 4.94 3.15
CA VAL A 157 4.04 4.25 1.95
C VAL A 157 5.18 3.53 1.26
N VAL A 158 4.84 2.64 0.33
CA VAL A 158 5.80 2.01 -0.58
C VAL A 158 5.69 2.65 -1.96
N VAL A 159 6.82 3.03 -2.54
CA VAL A 159 6.90 3.78 -3.79
C VAL A 159 7.73 3.03 -4.81
N LEU A 160 7.18 2.82 -6.00
CA LEU A 160 7.96 2.42 -7.17
C LEU A 160 8.52 3.68 -7.86
N ALA A 161 9.83 3.85 -7.79
CA ALA A 161 10.54 5.10 -8.06
C ALA A 161 11.27 5.14 -9.43
N ASN A 162 11.48 4.02 -10.12
CA ASN A 162 12.18 4.01 -11.41
C ASN A 162 11.27 3.81 -12.63
N LEU A 163 9.98 4.14 -12.50
CA LEU A 163 9.10 4.27 -13.66
C LEU A 163 9.42 5.54 -14.46
N LYS A 164 9.14 5.49 -15.76
CA LYS A 164 9.16 6.71 -16.57
C LYS A 164 8.04 7.65 -16.09
N PRO A 165 8.33 8.92 -15.82
CA PRO A 165 7.31 9.85 -15.35
C PRO A 165 6.12 9.93 -16.31
N ARG A 166 4.91 9.95 -15.75
CA ARG A 166 3.65 9.96 -16.50
C ARG A 166 2.89 11.24 -16.24
N ASN A 167 2.42 11.89 -17.31
CA ASN A 167 1.52 13.04 -17.18
C ASN A 167 0.09 12.56 -16.91
N MET A 168 -0.53 13.07 -15.85
CA MET A 168 -1.88 12.79 -15.40
C MET A 168 -2.60 14.13 -15.25
N ARG A 169 -3.36 14.51 -16.29
CA ARG A 169 -4.14 15.76 -16.34
C ARG A 169 -3.30 17.02 -16.02
N GLY A 170 -2.13 17.12 -16.65
CA GLY A 170 -1.25 18.28 -16.52
C GLY A 170 -0.18 18.12 -15.43
N VAL A 171 -0.42 17.28 -14.42
CA VAL A 171 0.57 16.99 -13.36
C VAL A 171 1.43 15.79 -13.74
N LYS A 172 2.74 15.95 -13.65
CA LYS A 172 3.71 14.89 -13.95
C LYS A 172 3.97 14.06 -12.69
N SER A 173 3.52 12.82 -12.68
CA SER A 173 3.80 11.85 -11.62
C SER A 173 5.18 11.22 -11.81
N HIS A 174 6.01 11.26 -10.78
CA HIS A 174 7.39 10.78 -10.69
C HIS A 174 7.52 9.48 -9.89
N GLY A 175 6.47 8.68 -9.87
CA GLY A 175 6.45 7.38 -9.20
C GLY A 175 5.05 6.80 -9.17
N MET A 176 4.91 5.73 -8.39
CA MET A 176 3.63 5.08 -8.14
C MET A 176 3.62 4.56 -6.70
N LEU A 177 2.57 4.87 -5.95
CA LEU A 177 2.34 4.27 -4.64
C LEU A 177 1.85 2.83 -4.84
N LEU A 178 2.43 1.87 -4.14
CA LEU A 178 1.98 0.48 -4.18
C LEU A 178 0.83 0.27 -3.21
N ALA A 179 -0.24 -0.35 -3.72
CA ALA A 179 -1.43 -0.66 -2.96
C ALA A 179 -1.84 -2.13 -3.13
N ALA A 180 -2.40 -2.70 -2.08
CA ALA A 180 -3.13 -3.96 -2.16
C ALA A 180 -4.56 -3.68 -2.65
N SER A 181 -5.06 -4.51 -3.55
CA SER A 181 -6.44 -4.48 -4.03
C SER A 181 -7.04 -5.88 -4.03
N ASP A 182 -8.30 -5.98 -3.60
CA ASP A 182 -9.03 -7.23 -3.70
C ASP A 182 -9.27 -7.65 -5.17
N ALA A 183 -9.73 -8.88 -5.38
CA ALA A 183 -9.93 -9.43 -6.72
C ALA A 183 -10.98 -8.65 -7.55
N ALA A 184 -11.92 -7.97 -6.88
CA ALA A 184 -12.96 -7.17 -7.52
C ALA A 184 -12.53 -5.70 -7.77
N HIS A 185 -11.38 -5.29 -7.22
CA HIS A 185 -10.92 -3.89 -7.15
C HIS A 185 -11.92 -2.92 -6.49
N GLU A 186 -12.75 -3.44 -5.58
CA GLU A 186 -13.70 -2.66 -4.79
C GLU A 186 -13.04 -2.06 -3.55
N ASN A 187 -12.07 -2.79 -2.98
CA ASN A 187 -11.27 -2.33 -1.85
C ASN A 187 -9.81 -2.18 -2.26
N VAL A 188 -9.25 -1.01 -1.98
CA VAL A 188 -7.84 -0.69 -2.23
C VAL A 188 -7.26 -0.02 -0.99
N GLU A 189 -6.11 -0.50 -0.53
CA GLU A 189 -5.40 0.09 0.59
C GLU A 189 -3.90 0.16 0.30
N LEU A 190 -3.24 1.22 0.76
CA LEU A 190 -1.80 1.38 0.60
C LEU A 190 -1.03 0.29 1.35
N LEU A 191 0.07 -0.17 0.75
CA LEU A 191 1.05 -0.97 1.47
C LEU A 191 1.77 -0.09 2.49
N GLU A 192 1.85 -0.58 3.72
CA GLU A 192 2.44 0.09 4.86
C GLU A 192 3.77 -0.59 5.20
N PRO A 193 4.91 0.12 5.08
CA PRO A 193 6.15 -0.36 5.65
C PRO A 193 6.06 -0.34 7.19
N PRO A 194 6.81 -1.21 7.89
CA PRO A 194 6.72 -1.33 9.34
C PRO A 194 7.17 -0.04 10.05
N GLN A 195 6.75 0.11 11.30
CA GLN A 195 7.16 1.25 12.11
C GLN A 195 8.69 1.27 12.28
N GLY A 196 9.31 2.42 12.01
CA GLY A 196 10.76 2.59 12.06
C GLY A 196 11.47 2.49 10.71
N SER A 197 10.77 2.15 9.62
CA SER A 197 11.31 2.26 8.27
C SER A 197 11.65 3.71 7.91
N VAL A 198 12.78 3.90 7.24
CA VAL A 198 13.32 5.22 6.89
C VAL A 198 12.97 5.59 5.45
N PRO A 199 12.47 6.81 5.16
CA PRO A 199 12.26 7.27 3.80
C PRO A 199 13.52 7.11 2.93
N GLY A 200 13.34 6.54 1.74
CA GLY A 200 14.40 6.22 0.80
C GLY A 200 15.11 4.89 1.02
N GLU A 201 14.80 4.15 2.10
CA GLU A 201 15.25 2.77 2.21
C GLU A 201 14.72 1.95 1.03
N ARG A 202 15.64 1.27 0.34
CA ARG A 202 15.28 0.37 -0.74
C ARG A 202 14.80 -0.96 -0.19
N ILE A 203 13.63 -1.36 -0.66
CA ILE A 203 12.97 -2.62 -0.33
C ILE A 203 13.61 -3.75 -1.14
N TRP A 204 13.77 -4.90 -0.51
CA TRP A 204 14.24 -6.12 -1.15
C TRP A 204 13.26 -7.28 -0.94
N PHE A 205 13.46 -8.36 -1.69
CA PHE A 205 12.62 -9.55 -1.62
C PHE A 205 13.42 -10.74 -1.10
N GLY A 206 12.99 -11.33 0.02
CA GLY A 206 13.61 -12.54 0.58
C GLY A 206 14.48 -12.27 1.79
N SER A 207 15.67 -12.87 1.84
CA SER A 207 16.55 -12.89 3.01
C SER A 207 17.49 -11.68 3.07
N GLN A 208 18.27 -11.56 4.14
CA GLN A 208 19.31 -10.53 4.26
C GLN A 208 20.43 -10.70 3.22
N GLU A 209 20.74 -11.93 2.81
CA GLU A 209 21.68 -12.21 1.73
C GLU A 209 21.17 -11.66 0.38
N ASP A 210 19.86 -11.75 0.13
CA ASP A 210 19.25 -11.15 -1.06
C ASP A 210 19.39 -9.62 -1.08
N LYS A 211 19.37 -8.97 0.10
CA LYS A 211 19.60 -7.52 0.22
C LYS A 211 21.02 -7.14 -0.19
N GLU A 212 22.02 -7.89 0.29
CA GLU A 212 23.43 -7.63 0.01
C GLU A 212 23.77 -7.87 -1.47
N ASN A 213 23.10 -8.84 -2.09
CA ASN A 213 23.24 -9.16 -3.50
C ASN A 213 22.30 -8.36 -4.43
N GLN A 214 21.52 -7.42 -3.90
CA GLN A 214 20.55 -6.68 -4.70
C GLN A 214 21.27 -5.77 -5.73
N PRO A 215 21.06 -5.97 -7.04
CA PRO A 215 21.69 -5.15 -8.07
C PRO A 215 21.19 -3.71 -8.02
N ALA A 216 21.98 -2.77 -8.53
CA ALA A 216 21.54 -1.38 -8.65
C ALA A 216 20.23 -1.27 -9.45
N PRO A 217 19.34 -0.31 -9.12
CA PRO A 217 18.08 -0.17 -9.83
C PRO A 217 18.29 0.10 -11.33
N ALA A 218 17.42 -0.48 -12.15
CA ALA A 218 17.45 -0.24 -13.59
C ALA A 218 16.97 1.18 -13.91
N SER A 219 17.47 1.71 -15.02
CA SER A 219 17.02 3.01 -15.54
C SER A 219 15.55 2.95 -15.98
N PRO A 220 14.82 4.09 -15.97
CA PRO A 220 13.43 4.12 -16.43
C PRO A 220 13.20 3.59 -17.84
N ASN A 221 14.17 3.76 -18.73
CA ASN A 221 14.11 3.24 -20.09
C ASN A 221 14.24 1.71 -20.14
N GLN A 222 15.06 1.12 -19.26
CA GLN A 222 15.18 -0.34 -19.16
C GLN A 222 13.89 -0.95 -18.61
N VAL A 223 13.33 -0.36 -17.55
CA VAL A 223 12.05 -0.79 -16.96
C VAL A 223 10.95 -0.81 -18.01
N GLN A 224 10.81 0.28 -18.78
CA GLN A 224 9.79 0.38 -19.84
C GLN A 224 10.05 -0.57 -21.02
N LYS A 225 11.28 -0.64 -21.53
CA LYS A 225 11.58 -1.46 -22.73
C LYS A 225 11.46 -2.95 -22.47
N LYS A 226 11.89 -3.40 -21.29
CA LYS A 226 11.81 -4.81 -20.88
C LYS A 226 10.47 -5.17 -20.23
N LYS A 227 9.57 -4.22 -20.05
CA LYS A 227 8.28 -4.40 -19.36
C LYS A 227 8.45 -5.09 -18.00
N ILE A 228 9.44 -4.62 -17.22
CA ILE A 228 9.87 -5.28 -15.97
C ILE A 228 8.71 -5.28 -14.97
N TRP A 229 8.00 -4.15 -14.84
CA TRP A 229 6.87 -4.07 -13.92
C TRP A 229 5.75 -5.04 -14.33
N GLU A 230 5.41 -5.11 -15.61
CA GLU A 230 4.35 -5.99 -16.11
C GLU A 230 4.70 -7.48 -15.96
N LEU A 231 5.99 -7.82 -15.97
CA LEU A 231 6.47 -9.17 -15.69
C LEU A 231 6.40 -9.52 -14.19
N VAL A 232 6.70 -8.56 -13.32
CA VAL A 232 6.77 -8.76 -11.86
C VAL A 232 5.40 -8.67 -11.18
N GLN A 233 4.56 -7.72 -11.60
CA GLN A 233 3.30 -7.36 -10.94
C GLN A 233 2.34 -8.53 -10.71
N PRO A 234 2.14 -9.49 -11.64
CA PRO A 234 1.25 -10.64 -11.42
C PRO A 234 1.67 -11.56 -10.25
N HIS A 235 2.94 -11.47 -9.84
CA HIS A 235 3.52 -12.28 -8.76
C HIS A 235 3.55 -11.54 -7.41
N LEU A 236 3.22 -10.25 -7.39
CA LEU A 236 3.14 -9.46 -6.16
C LEU A 236 1.75 -9.60 -5.53
N LYS A 237 1.71 -10.20 -4.33
CA LYS A 237 0.47 -10.42 -3.57
C LYS A 237 0.68 -10.26 -2.08
N THR A 238 -0.39 -9.99 -1.35
CA THR A 238 -0.39 -10.16 0.11
C THR A 238 -0.70 -11.62 0.47
N ASP A 239 -0.18 -12.11 1.58
CA ASP A 239 -0.47 -13.46 2.07
C ASP A 239 -1.68 -13.47 3.03
N ALA A 240 -1.95 -14.62 3.66
CA ALA A 240 -3.00 -14.75 4.68
C ALA A 240 -2.71 -13.93 5.96
N SER A 241 -1.45 -13.57 6.18
CA SER A 241 -0.93 -12.77 7.29
C SER A 241 -0.83 -11.28 6.96
N LEU A 242 -1.34 -10.85 5.79
CA LEU A 242 -1.28 -9.47 5.26
C LEU A 242 0.10 -9.01 4.79
N VAL A 243 1.10 -9.89 4.80
CA VAL A 243 2.47 -9.57 4.40
C VAL A 243 2.55 -9.51 2.87
N ALA A 244 3.13 -8.44 2.33
CA ALA A 244 3.41 -8.32 0.91
C ALA A 244 4.56 -9.24 0.50
N MET A 245 4.37 -10.00 -0.56
CA MET A 245 5.32 -11.00 -1.07
C MET A 245 5.41 -10.97 -2.58
N LEU A 246 6.58 -11.36 -3.10
CA LEU A 246 6.80 -11.71 -4.50
C LEU A 246 6.94 -13.23 -4.60
N GLY A 247 5.88 -13.92 -5.02
CA GLY A 247 5.84 -15.38 -4.95
C GLY A 247 6.03 -15.85 -3.50
N GLU A 248 7.16 -16.48 -3.20
CA GLU A 248 7.53 -16.95 -1.86
C GLU A 248 8.45 -15.99 -1.09
N HIS A 249 8.88 -14.89 -1.72
CA HIS A 249 9.85 -13.96 -1.14
C HIS A 249 9.15 -12.77 -0.47
N LEU A 250 9.38 -12.60 0.83
CA LEU A 250 8.82 -11.49 1.60
C LEU A 250 9.36 -10.15 1.10
N MET A 251 8.48 -9.15 0.98
CA MET A 251 8.87 -7.76 0.77
C MET A 251 9.37 -7.17 2.10
N GLN A 252 10.64 -6.82 2.18
CA GLN A 252 11.31 -6.45 3.43
C GLN A 252 11.94 -5.05 3.44
N THR A 253 12.01 -4.50 4.64
CA THR A 253 12.78 -3.32 5.05
C THR A 253 13.66 -3.69 6.25
N SER A 254 14.60 -2.83 6.63
CA SER A 254 15.44 -3.03 7.81
C SER A 254 14.64 -3.15 9.11
N ALA A 255 13.44 -2.58 9.17
CA ALA A 255 12.55 -2.62 10.32
C ALA A 255 11.54 -3.80 10.29
N GLY A 256 11.49 -4.58 9.20
CA GLY A 256 10.61 -5.75 9.07
C GLY A 256 9.89 -5.84 7.72
N ALA A 257 8.86 -6.67 7.67
CA ALA A 257 8.09 -6.93 6.45
C ALA A 257 7.07 -5.81 6.15
N VAL A 258 6.88 -5.51 4.88
CA VAL A 258 5.82 -4.61 4.39
C VAL A 258 4.48 -5.34 4.43
N MET A 259 3.43 -4.65 4.88
CA MET A 259 2.11 -5.27 5.06
C MET A 259 1.00 -4.43 4.43
N SER A 260 -0.11 -5.09 4.09
CA SER A 260 -1.40 -4.44 3.92
C SER A 260 -2.10 -4.31 5.27
N ARG A 261 -3.13 -3.47 5.34
CA ARG A 261 -3.86 -3.21 6.59
C ARG A 261 -4.86 -4.32 6.89
N SER A 262 -5.54 -4.85 5.88
CA SER A 262 -6.66 -5.79 6.03
C SER A 262 -6.86 -6.75 4.86
N LEU A 263 -6.31 -6.45 3.67
CA LEU A 263 -6.52 -7.23 2.46
C LEU A 263 -5.54 -8.41 2.38
N LYS A 264 -6.08 -9.62 2.56
CA LYS A 264 -5.38 -10.91 2.45
C LYS A 264 -5.46 -11.47 1.04
N ASN A 265 -4.43 -12.18 0.59
CA ASN A 265 -4.40 -12.81 -0.74
C ASN A 265 -4.73 -11.83 -1.88
N ALA A 266 -4.44 -10.55 -1.66
CA ALA A 266 -4.80 -9.45 -2.54
C ALA A 266 -3.70 -9.22 -3.57
N ASN A 267 -4.08 -8.70 -4.74
CA ASN A 267 -3.11 -8.30 -5.76
C ASN A 267 -2.44 -7.00 -5.33
N ILE A 268 -1.18 -6.82 -5.68
CA ILE A 268 -0.47 -5.56 -5.49
C ILE A 268 -0.36 -4.84 -6.85
N SER A 269 -0.68 -3.55 -6.85
CA SER A 269 -0.64 -2.69 -8.04
C SER A 269 -0.12 -1.31 -7.74
#